data_AF-A0A452YUK3-F1
#
_entry.id   AF-A0A452YUK3-F1
#
_cell.length_a   1.000
_cell.length_b   1.000
_cell.length_c   1.000
_cell.angle_alpha   90.00
_cell.angle_beta   90.00
_cell.angle_gamma   90.00
#
_symmetry.space_group_name_H-M   'P 1'
#
loop_
_entity.id
_entity.type
_entity.pdbx_description
1 polymer ?
#
loop_
_entity_poly.entity_id
_entity_poly.type
_entity_poly.pdbx_seq_one_letter_code
_entity_poly.pdbx_strand_id
1 'polypeptide(L)'
;MQMPFCPKLWDRSPVPPANAIAVNGTVVVANTFGLSAPGKSTTLRLFSGTQIDHETGKGKLSPEAPLRGGKKSKHGKTSTTTYHVTFVVDADFGTPGAVSVRNGNRADRFFLRHVRLELAEDRSIHFECNSWVYPYKKTAADRLFFVNTSYLPSKTPEALVLLRDEELRSLRGDGKGERKDWERIYDYDRYNDLGNPDNPEHVRPVVGGTRTHPYPRRCRTGRAISNTDGVTETRKHVINLDFYIPPDERFSPGKLEEVLKLGVQAVTHFVIPEARTLVHGNDFKSMEQLRKDLYSRPVQPAVDGEVMERLKSSVPSHKTYKQVAKAVKEEHPAKFPIPQVIQQDPEAWRSDEEFAREMLAGLNPVAIKRLQTFPPVSSGGKRSSITAEHIKSQLGDVTIEMAMHQKRLYILDHHDYLMPYLRRINTLGVCIYASRTLLFLKADGTLKPVVIELSLPSDGEGDTELSRVFLPATHGTEGHLWQLAKAHVSVNDSGYHQLISHWLFTHAAVEPFIIATRRQLSAMHPIHKLLEPHFKDTMQINTLARSILLNAGGILERTMYPGKYAVEMSSAIYGDWRFTEQSLPNDLLKRYPDHFSLIFHLIFLGQQMTI
;
A
#
# COMPACT_ATOMS: atom_id res chain seq x y z
N MET A 1 13.03 -75.33 25.71
CA MET A 1 11.95 -74.41 26.11
C MET A 1 12.60 -73.26 26.87
N GLN A 2 12.46 -72.03 26.38
CA GLN A 2 12.87 -70.73 26.94
C GLN A 2 14.33 -70.56 27.41
N MET A 3 15.12 -69.83 26.58
CA MET A 3 16.24 -69.02 27.06
C MET A 3 15.76 -67.56 27.23
N PRO A 4 16.22 -66.83 28.27
CA PRO A 4 15.71 -65.50 28.59
C PRO A 4 16.35 -64.43 27.69
N PHE A 5 15.51 -63.63 27.04
CA PHE A 5 15.92 -62.47 26.24
C PHE A 5 16.21 -61.27 27.16
N CYS A 6 17.43 -60.73 27.07
CA CYS A 6 17.90 -59.58 27.83
C CYS A 6 17.45 -58.26 27.16
N PRO A 7 16.69 -57.37 27.83
CA PRO A 7 16.18 -56.14 27.22
C PRO A 7 17.12 -54.97 27.52
N LYS A 8 18.29 -54.90 26.90
CA LYS A 8 19.16 -53.71 26.94
C LYS A 8 19.96 -53.56 25.64
N LEU A 9 19.29 -53.25 24.54
CA LEU A 9 19.98 -52.98 23.28
C LEU A 9 19.16 -52.10 22.34
N TRP A 10 18.59 -50.97 22.82
CA TRP A 10 18.12 -49.86 21.97
C TRP A 10 18.10 -48.54 22.74
N ASP A 11 19.28 -48.08 23.15
CA ASP A 11 19.51 -46.65 23.34
C ASP A 11 20.91 -46.34 22.78
N ARG A 12 20.95 -46.02 21.49
CA ARG A 12 22.13 -45.43 20.83
C ARG A 12 21.79 -43.98 20.50
N SER A 13 21.57 -43.19 21.52
CA SER A 13 21.92 -41.77 21.45
C SER A 13 23.45 -41.69 21.31
N PRO A 14 24.02 -41.01 20.31
CA PRO A 14 25.47 -40.88 20.19
C PRO A 14 26.02 -40.25 21.47
N VAL A 15 27.04 -40.90 22.06
CA VAL A 15 27.81 -40.34 23.18
C VAL A 15 28.40 -39.02 22.68
N PRO A 16 28.14 -37.88 23.35
CA PRO A 16 28.75 -36.62 22.94
C PRO A 16 30.28 -36.76 22.99
N PRO A 17 31.01 -36.23 22.00
CA PRO A 17 32.47 -36.22 22.08
C PRO A 17 32.90 -35.52 23.38
N ALA A 18 34.03 -35.95 23.96
CA ALA A 18 34.48 -35.59 25.31
C ALA A 18 34.62 -34.08 25.59
N ASN A 19 34.51 -33.22 24.55
CA ASN A 19 34.60 -31.76 24.61
C ASN A 19 33.33 -31.05 24.09
N ALA A 20 32.14 -31.64 24.20
CA ALA A 20 30.89 -31.02 23.76
C ALA A 20 30.22 -30.17 24.86
N ILE A 21 29.70 -29.00 24.49
CA ILE A 21 28.93 -28.08 25.34
C ILE A 21 27.47 -28.07 24.87
N ALA A 22 26.54 -28.07 25.84
CA ALA A 22 25.12 -27.89 25.60
C ALA A 22 24.73 -26.41 25.66
N VAL A 23 24.11 -25.89 24.60
CA VAL A 23 23.53 -24.55 24.54
C VAL A 23 22.01 -24.70 24.49
N ASN A 24 21.33 -24.26 25.55
CA ASN A 24 19.87 -24.32 25.62
C ASN A 24 19.23 -23.10 24.96
N GLY A 25 18.03 -23.29 24.45
CA GLY A 25 17.30 -22.21 23.80
C GLY A 25 15.80 -22.44 23.75
N THR A 26 15.11 -21.34 23.46
CA THR A 26 13.67 -21.26 23.29
C THR A 26 13.33 -20.80 21.88
N VAL A 27 12.43 -21.51 21.21
CA VAL A 27 11.93 -21.18 19.87
C VAL A 27 10.44 -20.87 19.96
N VAL A 28 10.03 -19.70 19.49
CA VAL A 28 8.63 -19.25 19.57
C VAL A 28 8.02 -19.19 18.18
N VAL A 29 6.94 -19.94 17.98
CA VAL A 29 6.16 -20.00 16.74
C VAL A 29 4.78 -19.38 16.97
N ALA A 30 4.30 -18.58 16.03
CA ALA A 30 2.93 -18.07 16.07
C ALA A 30 1.93 -19.12 15.56
N ASN A 31 0.82 -19.32 16.29
CA ASN A 31 -0.28 -20.20 15.91
C ASN A 31 -1.39 -19.38 15.25
N THR A 32 -1.13 -18.82 14.07
CA THR A 32 -2.09 -17.98 13.34
C THR A 32 -3.13 -18.85 12.61
N PHE A 33 -4.42 -18.69 12.93
CA PHE A 33 -5.58 -19.25 12.19
C PHE A 33 -5.49 -20.74 11.80
N GLY A 34 -4.92 -21.59 12.67
CA GLY A 34 -4.81 -23.02 12.41
C GLY A 34 -3.74 -23.41 11.38
N LEU A 35 -2.97 -22.45 10.86
CA LEU A 35 -1.81 -22.71 10.00
C LEU A 35 -0.59 -23.04 10.87
N SER A 36 -0.51 -24.35 11.14
CA SER A 36 0.67 -25.20 11.27
C SER A 36 1.74 -24.90 12.31
N ALA A 37 1.91 -25.90 13.18
CA ALA A 37 3.13 -26.14 13.92
C ALA A 37 4.23 -26.70 13.00
N PRO A 38 5.51 -26.50 13.35
CA PRO A 38 6.65 -27.20 12.77
C PRO A 38 6.37 -28.69 12.53
N GLY A 39 6.84 -29.22 11.39
CA GLY A 39 6.82 -30.66 11.15
C GLY A 39 7.65 -31.42 12.18
N LYS A 40 7.32 -32.69 12.44
CA LYS A 40 8.05 -33.55 13.41
C LYS A 40 9.56 -33.70 13.10
N SER A 41 9.94 -33.50 11.84
CA SER A 41 11.33 -33.51 11.36
C SER A 41 11.92 -32.11 11.16
N THR A 42 11.34 -31.08 11.79
CA THR A 42 11.94 -29.73 11.78
C THR A 42 13.18 -29.71 12.65
N THR A 43 14.27 -29.18 12.10
CA THR A 43 15.56 -29.08 12.79
C THR A 43 16.10 -27.66 12.71
N LEU A 44 16.95 -27.31 13.68
CA LEU A 44 17.69 -26.06 13.73
C LEU A 44 19.19 -26.37 13.77
N ARG A 45 19.99 -25.47 13.23
CA ARG A 45 21.45 -25.49 13.33
C ARG A 45 21.95 -24.08 13.65
N LEU A 46 23.03 -23.97 14.40
CA LEU A 46 23.69 -22.71 14.69
C LEU A 46 24.92 -22.55 13.81
N PHE A 47 25.13 -21.33 13.31
CA PHE A 47 26.41 -20.90 12.77
C PHE A 47 27.11 -20.06 13.83
N SER A 48 28.39 -20.35 14.09
CA SER A 48 29.24 -19.49 14.91
C SER A 48 29.42 -18.12 14.27
N GLY A 49 29.32 -17.06 15.07
CA GLY A 49 29.65 -15.70 14.67
C GLY A 49 31.11 -15.33 14.90
N THR A 50 31.88 -16.17 15.61
CA THR A 50 33.25 -15.85 16.04
C THR A 50 34.29 -16.87 15.57
N GLN A 51 33.87 -18.08 15.19
CA GLN A 51 34.77 -19.16 14.79
C GLN A 51 34.46 -19.58 13.36
N ILE A 52 35.48 -19.53 12.50
CA ILE A 52 35.37 -19.86 11.09
C ILE A 52 35.69 -21.33 10.90
N ASP A 53 34.92 -21.99 10.06
CA ASP A 53 35.27 -23.26 9.45
C ASP A 53 36.09 -22.98 8.18
N HIS A 54 37.36 -23.39 8.19
CA HIS A 54 38.31 -23.12 7.10
C HIS A 54 37.96 -23.81 5.79
N GLU A 55 37.16 -24.89 5.81
CA GLU A 55 36.74 -25.58 4.59
C GLU A 55 35.65 -24.79 3.85
N THR A 56 34.72 -24.20 4.60
CA THR A 56 33.56 -23.50 4.04
C THR A 56 33.72 -21.98 4.00
N GLY A 57 34.66 -21.42 4.76
CA GLY A 57 34.83 -19.98 4.97
C GLY A 57 33.69 -19.32 5.75
N LYS A 58 32.76 -20.11 6.30
CA LYS A 58 31.59 -19.66 7.08
C LYS A 58 31.83 -19.94 8.56
N GLY A 59 30.96 -19.44 9.42
CA GLY A 59 30.94 -19.86 10.81
C GLY A 59 30.84 -21.38 10.97
N LYS A 60 31.54 -21.95 11.95
CA LYS A 60 31.38 -23.36 12.32
C LYS A 60 29.90 -23.70 12.48
N LEU A 61 29.46 -24.83 11.91
CA LEU A 61 28.06 -25.21 11.86
C LEU A 61 27.76 -26.34 12.86
N SER A 62 26.79 -26.13 13.74
CA SER A 62 26.41 -27.15 14.73
C SER A 62 25.79 -28.40 14.07
N PRO A 63 25.77 -29.55 14.76
CA PRO A 63 24.83 -30.63 14.49
C PRO A 63 23.36 -30.17 14.49
N GLU A 64 22.47 -30.98 13.91
CA GLU A 64 21.03 -30.71 13.89
C GLU A 64 20.40 -30.87 15.28
N ALA A 65 19.72 -29.82 15.73
CA ALA A 65 18.90 -29.86 16.94
C ALA A 65 17.42 -30.03 16.55
N PRO A 66 16.75 -31.12 16.96
CA PRO A 66 15.36 -31.35 16.59
C PRO A 66 14.40 -30.46 17.38
N LEU A 67 13.41 -29.90 16.69
CA LEU A 67 12.36 -29.08 17.31
C LEU A 67 11.18 -29.95 17.73
N ARG A 68 11.11 -30.34 19.01
CA ARG A 68 10.10 -31.28 19.54
C ARG A 68 9.40 -30.73 20.80
N GLY A 69 8.24 -31.30 21.13
CA GLY A 69 7.59 -31.10 22.44
C GLY A 69 7.08 -29.68 22.74
N GLY A 70 6.68 -28.92 21.72
CA GLY A 70 6.23 -27.53 21.90
C GLY A 70 5.00 -27.40 22.81
N LYS A 71 5.05 -26.44 23.73
CA LYS A 71 3.96 -26.09 24.64
C LYS A 71 3.19 -24.90 24.10
N LYS A 72 1.88 -25.04 23.94
CA LYS A 72 1.01 -23.96 23.48
C LYS A 72 0.72 -23.00 24.63
N SER A 73 0.75 -21.72 24.34
CA SER A 73 0.25 -20.67 25.21
C SER A 73 -0.70 -19.76 24.44
N LYS A 74 -1.58 -19.07 25.17
CA LYS A 74 -2.53 -18.12 24.61
C LYS A 74 -2.58 -16.90 25.52
N HIS A 75 -2.36 -15.72 24.94
CA HIS A 75 -2.49 -14.43 25.61
C HIS A 75 -3.37 -13.53 24.73
N GLY A 76 -4.57 -13.21 25.23
CA GLY A 76 -5.59 -12.52 24.45
C GLY A 76 -5.97 -13.29 23.17
N LYS A 77 -5.92 -12.59 22.02
CA LYS A 77 -6.18 -13.17 20.69
C LYS A 77 -4.96 -13.88 20.08
N THR A 78 -3.77 -13.73 20.68
CA THR A 78 -2.53 -14.31 20.16
C THR A 78 -2.30 -15.68 20.79
N SER A 79 -2.07 -16.70 19.96
CA SER A 79 -1.59 -18.00 20.42
C SER A 79 -0.21 -18.26 19.85
N THR A 80 0.69 -18.77 20.69
CA THR A 80 2.04 -19.16 20.31
C THR A 80 2.32 -20.58 20.78
N THR A 81 3.28 -21.25 20.14
CA THR A 81 3.85 -22.49 20.63
C THR A 81 5.31 -22.25 20.93
N THR A 82 5.72 -22.56 22.16
CA THR A 82 7.08 -22.40 22.66
C THR A 82 7.75 -23.76 22.74
N TYR A 83 8.89 -23.91 22.08
CA TYR A 83 9.69 -25.12 22.07
C TYR A 83 10.99 -24.87 22.82
N HIS A 84 11.42 -25.86 23.60
CA HIS A 84 12.75 -25.86 24.20
C HIS A 84 13.64 -26.72 23.31
N VAL A 85 14.85 -26.25 23.05
CA VAL A 85 15.82 -26.91 22.18
C VAL A 85 17.19 -26.86 22.84
N THR A 86 17.98 -27.92 22.67
CA THR A 86 19.36 -27.99 23.14
C THR A 86 20.25 -28.27 21.94
N PHE A 87 21.23 -27.41 21.73
CA PHE A 87 22.27 -27.56 20.72
C PHE A 87 23.51 -28.15 21.39
N VAL A 88 24.06 -29.21 20.82
CA VAL A 88 25.32 -29.81 21.27
C VAL A 88 26.41 -29.33 20.31
N VAL A 89 27.33 -28.51 20.81
CA VAL A 89 28.40 -27.89 20.01
C VAL A 89 29.76 -28.21 20.60
N ASP A 90 30.83 -28.12 19.82
CA ASP A 90 32.19 -28.29 20.33
C ASP A 90 32.56 -27.18 21.32
N ALA A 91 33.45 -27.44 22.26
CA ALA A 91 33.88 -26.46 23.27
C ALA A 91 34.50 -25.19 22.64
N ASP A 92 35.08 -25.32 21.45
CA ASP A 92 35.67 -24.24 20.67
C ASP A 92 34.73 -23.69 19.59
N PHE A 93 33.42 -23.92 19.70
CA PHE A 93 32.41 -23.43 18.76
C PHE A 93 32.30 -21.89 18.76
N GLY A 94 32.63 -21.25 19.88
CA GLY A 94 32.51 -19.80 20.06
C GLY A 94 31.07 -19.32 20.24
N THR A 95 30.79 -18.08 19.85
CA THR A 95 29.49 -17.43 20.09
C THR A 95 28.57 -17.59 18.87
N PRO A 96 27.33 -18.12 19.01
CA PRO A 96 26.37 -18.21 17.91
C PRO A 96 26.07 -16.85 17.26
N GLY A 97 26.08 -16.78 15.92
CA GLY A 97 25.84 -15.54 15.15
C GLY A 97 24.67 -15.63 14.18
N ALA A 98 24.28 -16.84 13.76
CA ALA A 98 23.10 -17.09 12.95
C ALA A 98 22.46 -18.45 13.31
N VAL A 99 21.17 -18.58 13.01
CA VAL A 99 20.41 -19.83 13.14
C VAL A 99 19.80 -20.19 11.78
N SER A 100 19.98 -21.44 11.38
CA SER A 100 19.37 -22.03 10.20
C SER A 100 18.23 -22.95 10.63
N VAL A 101 17.09 -22.86 9.95
CA VAL A 101 15.89 -23.61 10.26
C VAL A 101 15.44 -24.40 9.03
N ARG A 102 15.42 -25.73 9.17
CA ARG A 102 14.93 -26.65 8.15
C ARG A 102 13.54 -27.14 8.55
N ASN A 103 12.50 -26.68 7.85
CA ASN A 103 11.17 -27.27 8.01
C ASN A 103 11.09 -28.58 7.22
N GLY A 104 10.79 -29.67 7.92
CA GLY A 104 10.78 -31.02 7.35
C GLY A 104 9.70 -31.26 6.28
N ASN A 105 9.52 -32.52 5.88
CA ASN A 105 8.71 -32.92 4.71
C ASN A 105 7.18 -32.73 4.82
N ARG A 106 6.69 -32.15 5.93
CA ARG A 106 5.26 -31.80 6.09
C ARG A 106 4.86 -30.78 5.02
N ALA A 107 3.60 -30.81 4.57
CA ALA A 107 3.13 -29.86 3.55
C ALA A 107 2.98 -28.42 4.07
N ASP A 108 2.97 -28.25 5.40
CA ASP A 108 2.56 -27.00 6.04
C ASP A 108 3.75 -26.11 6.42
N ARG A 109 3.56 -24.79 6.29
CA ARG A 109 4.50 -23.72 6.68
C ARG A 109 4.22 -23.24 8.10
N PHE A 110 5.18 -22.73 8.85
CA PHE A 110 4.89 -22.10 10.15
C PHE A 110 5.51 -20.70 10.24
N PHE A 111 4.99 -19.85 11.12
CA PHE A 111 5.52 -18.50 11.31
C PHE A 111 6.45 -18.45 12.52
N LEU A 112 7.75 -18.34 12.28
CA LEU A 112 8.77 -18.26 13.32
C LEU A 112 8.87 -16.81 13.81
N ARG A 113 8.65 -16.58 15.10
CA ARG A 113 8.76 -15.24 15.70
C ARG A 113 10.20 -14.92 16.07
N HIS A 114 10.79 -15.73 16.93
CA HIS A 114 12.16 -15.57 17.37
C HIS A 114 12.75 -16.86 17.92
N VAL A 115 14.08 -16.87 18.02
CA VAL A 115 14.87 -17.87 18.75
C VAL A 115 15.68 -17.13 19.81
N ARG A 116 15.67 -17.63 21.04
CA ARG A 116 16.51 -17.12 22.14
C ARG A 116 17.41 -18.24 22.63
N LEU A 117 18.70 -17.98 22.76
CA LEU A 117 19.67 -18.91 23.33
C LEU A 117 20.14 -18.40 24.69
N GLU A 118 20.29 -19.33 25.63
CA GLU A 118 20.86 -19.10 26.95
C GLU A 118 22.35 -19.46 26.89
N LEU A 119 23.20 -18.51 27.27
CA LEU A 119 24.65 -18.70 27.39
C LEU A 119 25.04 -18.71 28.86
N ALA A 120 26.32 -19.02 29.13
CA ALA A 120 26.89 -18.89 30.47
C ALA A 120 26.79 -17.44 31.00
N GLU A 121 26.81 -17.29 32.33
CA GLU A 121 26.82 -16.00 33.02
C GLU A 121 25.57 -15.14 32.75
N ASP A 122 24.38 -15.78 32.68
CA ASP A 122 23.08 -15.13 32.44
C ASP A 122 22.99 -14.29 31.15
N ARG A 123 23.90 -14.51 30.21
CA ARG A 123 23.86 -13.89 28.88
C ARG A 123 22.86 -14.62 27.99
N SER A 124 22.26 -13.89 27.05
CA SER A 124 21.37 -14.51 26.05
C SER A 124 21.56 -13.89 24.67
N ILE A 125 21.43 -14.73 23.64
CA ILE A 125 21.43 -14.31 22.24
C ILE A 125 20.00 -14.34 21.73
N HIS A 126 19.61 -13.31 20.99
CA HIS A 126 18.29 -13.20 20.41
C HIS A 126 18.35 -13.11 18.88
N PHE A 127 17.55 -13.93 18.21
CA PHE A 127 17.33 -13.92 16.77
C PHE A 127 15.89 -13.50 16.51
N GLU A 128 15.68 -12.28 16.02
CA GLU A 128 14.36 -11.80 15.62
C GLU A 128 14.07 -12.30 14.20
N CYS A 129 13.09 -13.19 14.05
CA CYS A 129 12.84 -13.90 12.80
C CYS A 129 11.66 -13.34 12.01
N ASN A 130 10.50 -13.20 12.67
CA ASN A 130 9.20 -12.79 12.12
C ASN A 130 8.95 -13.18 10.65
N SER A 131 9.06 -14.48 10.35
CA SER A 131 9.01 -14.94 8.96
C SER A 131 8.37 -16.31 8.81
N TRP A 132 7.79 -16.55 7.63
CA TRP A 132 7.22 -17.84 7.24
C TRP A 132 8.29 -18.86 6.84
N VAL A 133 8.40 -19.95 7.58
CA VAL A 133 9.29 -21.08 7.25
C VAL A 133 8.51 -22.13 6.45
N TYR A 134 8.77 -22.17 5.14
CA TYR A 134 8.19 -23.15 4.23
C TYR A 134 8.94 -24.49 4.26
N PRO A 135 8.27 -25.61 3.90
CA PRO A 135 8.91 -26.92 3.83
C PRO A 135 10.11 -26.95 2.88
N TYR A 136 11.18 -27.62 3.29
CA TYR A 136 12.42 -27.75 2.51
C TYR A 136 12.18 -28.29 1.09
N LYS A 137 11.25 -29.23 0.92
CA LYS A 137 10.87 -29.78 -0.40
C LYS A 137 10.36 -28.73 -1.41
N LYS A 138 9.94 -27.56 -0.93
CA LYS A 138 9.51 -26.43 -1.77
C LYS A 138 10.63 -25.44 -2.02
N THR A 139 11.41 -25.12 -0.98
CA THR A 139 12.44 -24.08 -1.03
C THR A 139 13.80 -24.57 -1.52
N ALA A 140 14.08 -25.87 -1.38
CA ALA A 140 15.39 -26.50 -1.57
C ALA A 140 16.53 -25.83 -0.77
N ALA A 141 16.17 -25.09 0.28
CA ALA A 141 17.09 -24.31 1.10
C ALA A 141 16.53 -24.16 2.52
N ASP A 142 17.44 -24.12 3.48
CA ASP A 142 17.12 -23.83 4.88
C ASP A 142 16.91 -22.32 5.07
N ARG A 143 16.10 -21.93 6.06
CA ARG A 143 15.84 -20.52 6.36
C ARG A 143 16.86 -19.99 7.36
N LEU A 144 17.65 -19.02 6.93
CA LEU A 144 18.67 -18.37 7.76
C LEU A 144 18.11 -17.14 8.49
N PHE A 145 18.52 -16.97 9.75
CA PHE A 145 18.23 -15.80 10.57
C PHE A 145 19.49 -15.36 11.32
N PHE A 146 19.77 -14.07 11.33
CA PHE A 146 20.95 -13.51 12.00
C PHE A 146 20.62 -13.03 13.41
N VAL A 147 21.66 -12.92 14.25
CA VAL A 147 21.55 -12.29 15.57
C VAL A 147 20.99 -10.87 15.45
N ASN A 148 20.23 -10.42 16.45
CA ASN A 148 19.63 -9.09 16.47
C ASN A 148 20.63 -7.93 16.67
N THR A 149 21.94 -8.20 16.70
CA THR A 149 22.95 -7.13 16.67
C THR A 149 23.03 -6.52 15.28
N SER A 150 23.26 -5.20 15.21
CA SER A 150 23.33 -4.48 13.93
C SER A 150 24.77 -4.32 13.48
N TYR A 151 25.03 -4.60 12.20
CA TYR A 151 26.36 -4.52 11.60
C TYR A 151 26.32 -3.81 10.24
N LEU A 152 27.16 -2.78 10.09
CA LEU A 152 27.58 -2.32 8.77
C LEU A 152 28.35 -3.43 8.04
N PRO A 153 28.37 -3.46 6.70
CA PRO A 153 29.11 -4.49 5.95
C PRO A 153 30.55 -4.68 6.45
N SER A 154 31.31 -3.58 6.64
CA SER A 154 32.69 -3.58 7.12
C SER A 154 32.88 -3.98 8.59
N LYS A 155 31.79 -4.11 9.35
CA LYS A 155 31.79 -4.53 10.76
C LYS A 155 31.09 -5.87 10.97
N THR A 156 30.70 -6.55 9.89
CA THR A 156 30.13 -7.89 9.97
C THR A 156 31.21 -8.83 10.50
N PRO A 157 30.94 -9.65 11.52
CA PRO A 157 31.89 -10.68 11.95
C PRO A 157 32.30 -11.54 10.76
N GLU A 158 33.60 -11.83 10.61
CA GLU A 158 34.17 -12.48 9.43
C GLU A 158 33.46 -13.81 9.10
N ALA A 159 33.16 -14.60 10.13
CA ALA A 159 32.39 -15.85 10.05
C ALA A 159 30.98 -15.71 9.43
N LEU A 160 30.39 -14.51 9.44
CA LEU A 160 29.04 -14.24 8.92
C LEU A 160 29.05 -13.52 7.56
N VAL A 161 30.21 -13.11 7.04
CA VAL A 161 30.31 -12.32 5.79
C VAL A 161 29.74 -13.09 4.60
N LEU A 162 30.13 -14.35 4.42
CA LEU A 162 29.62 -15.17 3.31
C LEU A 162 28.13 -15.46 3.45
N LEU A 163 27.66 -15.76 4.67
CA LEU A 163 26.23 -15.98 4.94
C LEU A 163 25.39 -14.73 4.64
N ARG A 164 25.89 -13.54 5.01
CA ARG A 164 25.25 -12.25 4.73
C ARG A 164 25.08 -12.04 3.22
N ASP A 165 26.12 -12.32 2.44
CA ASP A 165 26.09 -12.16 0.98
C ASP A 165 25.19 -13.20 0.30
N GLU A 166 25.23 -14.46 0.74
CA GLU A 166 24.36 -15.53 0.23
C GLU A 166 22.87 -15.25 0.45
N GLU A 167 22.47 -14.79 1.64
CA GLU A 167 21.07 -14.41 1.90
C GLU A 167 20.65 -13.25 0.98
N LEU A 168 21.51 -12.24 0.81
CA LEU A 168 21.21 -11.13 -0.10
C LEU A 168 21.10 -11.57 -1.56
N ARG A 169 21.96 -12.50 -2.01
CA ARG A 169 21.83 -13.12 -3.35
C ARG A 169 20.52 -13.88 -3.48
N SER A 170 20.13 -14.65 -2.47
CA SER A 170 18.85 -15.37 -2.45
C SER A 170 17.65 -14.43 -2.56
N LEU A 171 17.65 -13.33 -1.80
CA LEU A 171 16.59 -12.31 -1.81
C LEU A 171 16.48 -11.57 -3.15
N ARG A 172 17.59 -11.44 -3.90
CA ARG A 172 17.57 -10.83 -5.25
C ARG A 172 17.01 -11.74 -6.33
N GLY A 173 17.21 -13.05 -6.19
CA GLY A 173 16.91 -14.03 -7.24
C GLY A 173 17.73 -13.79 -8.52
N ASP A 174 17.27 -14.36 -9.63
CA ASP A 174 17.94 -14.36 -10.94
C ASP A 174 17.23 -13.53 -12.02
N GLY A 175 16.12 -12.87 -11.67
CA GLY A 175 15.28 -12.09 -12.58
C GLY A 175 14.44 -12.90 -13.57
N LYS A 176 14.42 -14.24 -13.46
CA LYS A 176 13.74 -15.15 -14.40
C LYS A 176 12.61 -15.91 -13.73
N GLY A 177 11.76 -16.56 -14.53
CA GLY A 177 10.71 -17.46 -14.05
C GLY A 177 9.49 -16.78 -13.40
N GLU A 178 8.39 -17.53 -13.32
CA GLU A 178 7.19 -17.15 -12.58
C GLU A 178 7.40 -17.38 -11.09
N ARG A 179 7.09 -16.36 -10.29
CA ARG A 179 7.29 -16.40 -8.85
C ARG A 179 6.34 -17.35 -8.15
N LYS A 180 6.85 -18.09 -7.16
CA LYS A 180 6.08 -19.09 -6.39
C LYS A 180 5.81 -18.63 -4.97
N ASP A 181 4.73 -19.12 -4.39
CA ASP A 181 4.18 -18.72 -3.08
C ASP A 181 5.14 -18.78 -1.88
N TRP A 182 6.26 -19.48 -2.00
CA TRP A 182 7.26 -19.65 -0.94
C TRP A 182 8.56 -18.90 -1.22
N GLU A 183 8.72 -18.32 -2.40
CA GLU A 183 9.92 -17.59 -2.79
C GLU A 183 9.94 -16.22 -2.12
N ARG A 184 11.07 -15.85 -1.54
CA ARG A 184 11.33 -14.53 -0.94
C ARG A 184 12.16 -13.65 -1.88
N ILE A 185 11.81 -13.67 -3.17
CA ILE A 185 12.56 -12.96 -4.20
C ILE A 185 11.93 -11.58 -4.40
N TYR A 186 12.72 -10.55 -4.17
CA TYR A 186 12.35 -9.15 -4.37
C TYR A 186 13.01 -8.68 -5.65
N ASP A 187 12.22 -8.30 -6.64
CA ASP A 187 12.74 -7.78 -7.90
C ASP A 187 11.75 -6.80 -8.54
N TYR A 188 12.21 -6.05 -9.54
CA TYR A 188 11.45 -4.97 -10.15
C TYR A 188 10.81 -5.39 -11.46
N ASP A 189 9.64 -4.84 -11.73
CA ASP A 189 9.02 -4.89 -13.05
C ASP A 189 8.13 -3.65 -13.27
N ARG A 190 7.72 -3.44 -14.52
CA ARG A 190 6.87 -2.33 -14.97
C ARG A 190 5.41 -2.61 -14.62
N TYR A 191 4.54 -1.60 -14.67
CA TYR A 191 3.10 -1.82 -14.60
C TYR A 191 2.57 -2.22 -15.98
N ASN A 192 2.98 -3.41 -16.41
CA ASN A 192 2.47 -4.09 -17.60
C ASN A 192 1.44 -5.17 -17.23
N ASP A 193 0.99 -5.20 -15.98
CA ASP A 193 0.06 -6.21 -15.50
C ASP A 193 -1.35 -5.64 -15.31
N LEU A 194 -1.67 -4.40 -15.70
CA LEU A 194 -2.97 -3.76 -15.43
C LEU A 194 -4.05 -4.00 -16.51
N GLY A 195 -3.62 -4.16 -17.76
CA GLY A 195 -4.52 -4.39 -18.90
C GLY A 195 -4.83 -5.88 -19.12
N ASN A 196 -5.74 -6.12 -20.06
CA ASN A 196 -5.99 -7.44 -20.64
C ASN A 196 -6.16 -7.29 -22.16
N PRO A 197 -5.14 -7.56 -22.99
CA PRO A 197 -5.19 -7.34 -24.43
C PRO A 197 -6.12 -8.29 -25.17
N ASP A 198 -6.53 -9.39 -24.54
CA ASP A 198 -7.49 -10.34 -25.13
C ASP A 198 -8.92 -9.74 -25.20
N ASN A 199 -9.15 -8.62 -24.51
CA ASN A 199 -10.35 -7.80 -24.63
C ASN A 199 -9.96 -6.38 -25.10
N PRO A 200 -10.38 -5.93 -26.29
CA PRO A 200 -10.06 -4.59 -26.81
C PRO A 200 -10.38 -3.43 -25.86
N GLU A 201 -11.46 -3.53 -25.08
CA GLU A 201 -11.85 -2.49 -24.12
C GLU A 201 -10.91 -2.43 -22.89
N HIS A 202 -10.13 -3.49 -22.66
CA HIS A 202 -9.24 -3.64 -21.51
C HIS A 202 -7.76 -3.50 -21.87
N VAL A 203 -7.43 -3.11 -23.09
CA VAL A 203 -6.06 -2.73 -23.47
C VAL A 203 -5.65 -1.49 -22.67
N ARG A 204 -4.49 -1.54 -22.00
CA ARG A 204 -3.93 -0.42 -21.24
C ARG A 204 -2.46 -0.22 -21.60
N PRO A 205 -1.95 1.02 -21.61
CA PRO A 205 -0.53 1.26 -21.84
C PRO A 205 0.30 0.65 -20.71
N VAL A 206 1.45 0.08 -21.07
CA VAL A 206 2.47 -0.27 -20.08
C VAL A 206 3.10 1.01 -19.56
N VAL A 207 3.06 1.22 -18.25
CA VAL A 207 3.72 2.37 -17.61
C VAL A 207 4.97 1.94 -16.84
N GLY A 208 6.01 2.77 -16.92
CA GLY A 208 7.35 2.50 -16.43
C GLY A 208 8.26 1.91 -17.51
N GLY A 209 9.48 2.42 -17.64
CA GLY A 209 10.49 1.88 -18.56
C GLY A 209 10.63 2.61 -19.90
N THR A 210 9.79 3.61 -20.18
CA THR A 210 9.96 4.52 -21.31
C THR A 210 9.94 5.97 -20.84
N ARG A 211 10.42 6.90 -21.68
CA ARG A 211 10.31 8.34 -21.43
C ARG A 211 8.88 8.85 -21.63
N THR A 212 8.09 8.18 -22.47
CA THR A 212 6.68 8.54 -22.74
C THR A 212 5.75 8.18 -21.59
N HIS A 213 6.05 7.08 -20.89
CA HIS A 213 5.30 6.64 -19.72
C HIS A 213 6.27 6.36 -18.56
N PRO A 214 6.86 7.40 -17.95
CA PRO A 214 7.71 7.22 -16.78
C PRO A 214 6.84 6.79 -15.60
N TYR A 215 7.32 5.84 -14.79
CA TYR A 215 6.59 5.38 -13.60
C TYR A 215 7.52 4.67 -12.61
N PRO A 216 7.19 4.66 -11.30
CA PRO A 216 7.82 3.76 -10.34
C PRO A 216 7.75 2.30 -10.77
N ARG A 217 8.64 1.47 -10.24
CA ARG A 217 8.60 0.02 -10.44
C ARG A 217 7.78 -0.65 -9.36
N ARG A 218 7.18 -1.78 -9.69
CA ARG A 218 6.46 -2.67 -8.76
C ARG A 218 7.23 -3.97 -8.54
N CYS A 219 6.77 -4.79 -7.61
CA CYS A 219 7.30 -6.14 -7.40
C CYS A 219 7.07 -7.04 -8.63
N ARG A 220 8.14 -7.62 -9.16
CA ARG A 220 8.09 -8.60 -10.25
C ARG A 220 7.32 -9.85 -9.83
N THR A 221 6.47 -10.33 -10.72
CA THR A 221 5.70 -11.57 -10.54
C THR A 221 6.05 -12.64 -11.58
N GLY A 222 6.45 -12.23 -12.79
CA GLY A 222 7.02 -13.11 -13.80
C GLY A 222 6.04 -14.10 -14.42
N ARG A 223 4.73 -13.83 -14.38
CA ARG A 223 3.74 -14.62 -15.13
C ARG A 223 3.99 -14.47 -16.62
N ALA A 224 3.36 -15.35 -17.41
CA ALA A 224 3.49 -15.33 -18.85
C ALA A 224 3.06 -13.98 -19.44
N ILE A 225 3.75 -13.55 -20.49
CA ILE A 225 3.36 -12.40 -21.29
C ILE A 225 2.26 -12.82 -22.27
N SER A 226 1.31 -11.94 -22.56
CA SER A 226 0.24 -12.21 -23.52
C SER A 226 0.82 -12.34 -24.93
N ASN A 227 0.33 -13.34 -25.66
CA ASN A 227 0.68 -13.52 -27.07
C ASN A 227 0.03 -12.46 -27.97
N THR A 228 -0.99 -11.75 -27.47
CA THR A 228 -1.75 -10.76 -28.24
C THR A 228 -0.96 -9.47 -28.49
N ASP A 229 -0.21 -9.00 -27.50
CA ASP A 229 0.59 -7.76 -27.60
C ASP A 229 2.09 -7.93 -27.32
N GLY A 230 2.51 -9.10 -26.83
CA GLY A 230 3.92 -9.39 -26.53
C GLY A 230 4.52 -8.57 -25.39
N VAL A 231 3.72 -7.81 -24.63
CA VAL A 231 4.22 -6.91 -23.57
C VAL A 231 3.42 -6.95 -22.27
N THR A 232 2.14 -7.30 -22.30
CA THR A 232 1.28 -7.35 -21.11
C THR A 232 1.46 -8.66 -20.34
N GLU A 233 1.66 -8.58 -19.02
CA GLU A 233 1.69 -9.75 -18.15
C GLU A 233 0.27 -10.30 -17.94
N THR A 234 0.06 -11.56 -18.29
CA THR A 234 -1.25 -12.24 -18.22
C THR A 234 -1.78 -12.35 -16.79
N ARG A 235 -3.12 -12.41 -16.69
CA ARG A 235 -3.88 -12.68 -15.47
C ARG A 235 -4.78 -13.89 -15.68
N LYS A 236 -4.89 -14.74 -14.67
CA LYS A 236 -5.78 -15.92 -14.71
C LYS A 236 -7.25 -15.57 -14.50
N HIS A 237 -7.55 -14.51 -13.74
CA HIS A 237 -8.90 -14.08 -13.38
C HIS A 237 -9.00 -12.55 -13.36
N VAL A 238 -10.23 -12.04 -13.52
CA VAL A 238 -10.55 -10.59 -13.50
C VAL A 238 -10.22 -10.00 -12.13
N ILE A 239 -10.65 -10.66 -11.06
CA ILE A 239 -10.26 -10.38 -9.67
C ILE A 239 -9.34 -11.53 -9.25
N ASN A 240 -8.08 -11.25 -8.95
CA ASN A 240 -7.16 -12.27 -8.48
C ASN A 240 -6.60 -11.84 -7.13
N LEU A 241 -7.08 -12.45 -6.05
CA LEU A 241 -6.57 -12.17 -4.71
C LEU A 241 -5.30 -12.97 -4.38
N ASP A 242 -4.93 -13.92 -5.25
CA ASP A 242 -3.80 -14.83 -5.12
C ASP A 242 -2.62 -14.35 -6.00
N PHE A 243 -2.27 -13.05 -5.95
CA PHE A 243 -1.04 -12.56 -6.57
C PHE A 243 0.18 -12.96 -5.74
N TYR A 244 1.26 -13.29 -6.46
CA TYR A 244 2.55 -13.45 -5.80
C TYR A 244 2.99 -12.15 -5.13
N ILE A 245 3.47 -12.33 -3.91
CA ILE A 245 4.22 -11.37 -3.11
C ILE A 245 5.13 -12.18 -2.19
N PRO A 246 6.37 -11.71 -1.90
CA PRO A 246 7.23 -12.35 -0.93
C PRO A 246 6.47 -12.66 0.37
N PRO A 247 6.55 -13.89 0.90
CA PRO A 247 5.69 -14.34 1.99
C PRO A 247 5.69 -13.46 3.24
N ASP A 248 6.81 -12.81 3.52
CA ASP A 248 7.00 -11.99 4.72
C ASP A 248 6.36 -10.60 4.58
N GLU A 249 6.00 -10.18 3.36
CA GLU A 249 5.27 -8.94 3.09
C GLU A 249 3.75 -9.13 3.13
N ARG A 250 3.28 -10.38 3.31
CA ARG A 250 1.86 -10.68 3.38
C ARG A 250 1.28 -10.11 4.67
N PHE A 251 0.07 -9.55 4.54
CA PHE A 251 -0.68 -9.07 5.69
C PHE A 251 -0.75 -10.12 6.80
N SER A 252 -0.74 -9.63 8.04
CA SER A 252 -1.26 -10.41 9.14
C SER A 252 -2.69 -10.85 8.81
N PRO A 253 -3.16 -12.02 9.26
CA PRO A 253 -4.44 -12.50 8.77
C PRO A 253 -5.62 -11.65 9.28
N GLY A 254 -5.47 -10.94 10.41
CA GLY A 254 -6.46 -9.95 10.86
C GLY A 254 -6.56 -8.76 9.92
N LYS A 255 -5.43 -8.25 9.42
CA LYS A 255 -5.41 -7.17 8.43
C LYS A 255 -5.96 -7.62 7.08
N LEU A 256 -5.63 -8.85 6.66
CA LEU A 256 -6.21 -9.44 5.44
C LEU A 256 -7.73 -9.56 5.55
N GLU A 257 -8.25 -10.03 6.69
CA GLU A 257 -9.70 -10.13 6.93
C GLU A 257 -10.37 -8.75 6.84
N GLU A 258 -9.80 -7.72 7.46
CA GLU A 258 -10.29 -6.34 7.38
C GLU A 258 -10.30 -5.81 5.93
N VAL A 259 -9.20 -5.97 5.19
CA VAL A 259 -9.10 -5.49 3.80
C VAL A 259 -10.06 -6.25 2.87
N LEU A 260 -10.22 -7.56 3.07
CA LEU A 260 -11.18 -8.36 2.29
C LEU A 260 -12.62 -7.91 2.55
N LYS A 261 -12.98 -7.60 3.80
CA LYS A 261 -14.31 -7.06 4.15
C LYS A 261 -14.61 -5.77 3.39
N LEU A 262 -13.70 -4.81 3.46
CA LEU A 262 -13.83 -3.53 2.74
C LEU A 262 -13.83 -3.71 1.22
N GLY A 263 -12.99 -4.60 0.69
CA GLY A 263 -12.94 -4.88 -0.75
C GLY A 263 -14.23 -5.51 -1.27
N VAL A 264 -14.81 -6.45 -0.52
CA VAL A 264 -16.12 -7.05 -0.83
C VAL A 264 -17.21 -5.98 -0.85
N GLN A 265 -17.26 -5.13 0.17
CA GLN A 265 -18.20 -4.01 0.22
C GLN A 265 -18.06 -3.09 -0.99
N ALA A 266 -16.83 -2.71 -1.37
CA ALA A 266 -16.60 -1.88 -2.55
C ALA A 266 -17.06 -2.56 -3.86
N VAL A 267 -16.77 -3.86 -4.03
CA VAL A 267 -17.22 -4.62 -5.21
C VAL A 267 -18.74 -4.68 -5.29
N THR A 268 -19.42 -4.92 -4.17
CA THR A 268 -20.89 -4.94 -4.08
C THR A 268 -21.53 -3.64 -4.56
N HIS A 269 -21.04 -2.50 -4.07
CA HIS A 269 -21.68 -1.21 -4.36
C HIS A 269 -21.30 -0.63 -5.72
N PHE A 270 -20.10 -0.93 -6.22
CA PHE A 270 -19.52 -0.16 -7.33
C PHE A 270 -19.14 -0.98 -8.57
N VAL A 271 -19.00 -2.29 -8.44
CA VAL A 271 -18.52 -3.15 -9.55
C VAL A 271 -19.65 -4.01 -10.11
N ILE A 272 -20.56 -4.51 -9.28
CA ILE A 272 -21.66 -5.39 -9.68
C ILE A 272 -22.93 -4.54 -9.96
N PRO A 273 -23.33 -4.33 -11.23
CA PRO A 273 -24.45 -3.47 -11.59
C PRO A 273 -25.80 -3.91 -10.98
N GLU A 274 -26.07 -5.21 -10.93
CA GLU A 274 -27.31 -5.77 -10.40
C GLU A 274 -27.45 -5.54 -8.89
N ALA A 275 -26.35 -5.67 -8.14
CA ALA A 275 -26.33 -5.32 -6.72
C ALA A 275 -26.53 -3.81 -6.51
N ARG A 276 -25.92 -2.97 -7.36
CA ARG A 276 -26.09 -1.51 -7.32
C ARG A 276 -27.55 -1.09 -7.52
N THR A 277 -28.22 -1.64 -8.53
CA THR A 277 -29.62 -1.32 -8.81
C THR A 277 -30.56 -1.78 -7.69
N LEU A 278 -30.27 -2.89 -7.03
CA LEU A 278 -31.03 -3.38 -5.88
C LEU A 278 -30.84 -2.54 -4.61
N VAL A 279 -29.70 -1.86 -4.45
CA VAL A 279 -29.41 -1.04 -3.26
C VAL A 279 -30.04 0.36 -3.37
N HIS A 280 -29.89 1.05 -4.51
CA HIS A 280 -30.34 2.45 -4.65
C HIS A 280 -30.92 2.83 -6.03
N GLY A 281 -31.19 1.87 -6.91
CA GLY A 281 -31.64 2.14 -8.29
C GLY A 281 -30.53 2.74 -9.17
N ASN A 282 -30.90 3.36 -10.31
CA ASN A 282 -29.93 3.99 -11.22
C ASN A 282 -29.46 5.37 -10.74
N ASP A 283 -30.37 6.16 -10.14
CA ASP A 283 -30.11 7.53 -9.69
C ASP A 283 -30.78 7.84 -8.34
N PHE A 284 -30.13 8.68 -7.53
CA PHE A 284 -30.75 9.28 -6.35
C PHE A 284 -31.68 10.43 -6.73
N LYS A 285 -32.88 10.48 -6.15
CA LYS A 285 -33.87 11.55 -6.41
C LYS A 285 -33.77 12.71 -5.41
N SER A 286 -33.12 12.52 -4.26
CA SER A 286 -32.85 13.58 -3.28
C SER A 286 -31.65 13.25 -2.40
N MET A 287 -31.06 14.26 -1.76
CA MET A 287 -29.99 14.06 -0.78
C MET A 287 -30.46 13.27 0.45
N GLU A 288 -31.74 13.43 0.84
CA GLU A 288 -32.34 12.63 1.90
C GLU A 288 -32.40 11.15 1.52
N GLN A 289 -32.84 10.85 0.30
CA GLN A 289 -32.86 9.47 -0.21
C GLN A 289 -31.45 8.88 -0.21
N LEU A 290 -30.45 9.61 -0.72
CA LEU A 290 -29.06 9.18 -0.74
C LEU A 290 -28.58 8.83 0.68
N ARG A 291 -28.81 9.70 1.66
CA ARG A 291 -28.43 9.47 3.06
C ARG A 291 -29.11 8.24 3.64
N LYS A 292 -30.41 8.11 3.40
CA LYS A 292 -31.20 6.98 3.88
C LYS A 292 -30.71 5.67 3.29
N ASP A 293 -30.54 5.61 1.97
CA ASP A 293 -30.16 4.39 1.26
C ASP A 293 -28.72 3.94 1.59
N LEU A 294 -27.76 4.87 1.74
CA LEU A 294 -26.36 4.52 2.00
C LEU A 294 -26.03 4.29 3.48
N TYR A 295 -26.63 5.06 4.40
CA TYR A 295 -26.20 5.10 5.81
C TYR A 295 -27.25 4.61 6.81
N SER A 296 -28.54 4.57 6.44
CA SER A 296 -29.63 4.31 7.40
C SER A 296 -30.44 3.05 7.10
N ARG A 297 -30.49 2.59 5.83
CA ARG A 297 -31.36 1.50 5.39
C ARG A 297 -30.91 0.15 5.97
N PRO A 298 -31.85 -0.71 6.41
CA PRO A 298 -31.54 -2.08 6.81
C PRO A 298 -31.06 -2.93 5.64
N VAL A 299 -30.26 -3.95 5.96
CA VAL A 299 -29.65 -4.89 5.02
C VAL A 299 -30.71 -5.74 4.32
N GLN A 300 -30.58 -5.95 3.01
CA GLN A 300 -31.45 -6.83 2.23
C GLN A 300 -30.75 -8.17 1.90
N PRO A 301 -31.20 -9.32 2.44
CA PRO A 301 -30.55 -10.62 2.24
C PRO A 301 -30.45 -11.10 0.78
N ALA A 302 -31.34 -10.63 -0.10
CA ALA A 302 -31.34 -10.99 -1.53
C ALA A 302 -30.10 -10.44 -2.26
N VAL A 303 -29.63 -9.24 -1.89
CA VAL A 303 -28.44 -8.60 -2.48
C VAL A 303 -27.18 -9.38 -2.10
N ASP A 304 -27.08 -9.83 -0.85
CA ASP A 304 -25.93 -10.60 -0.37
C ASP A 304 -25.80 -11.95 -1.11
N GLY A 305 -26.92 -12.59 -1.50
CA GLY A 305 -26.94 -13.84 -2.26
C GLY A 305 -26.35 -13.73 -3.67
N GLU A 306 -26.74 -12.69 -4.43
CA GLU A 306 -26.28 -12.46 -5.80
C GLU A 306 -24.81 -12.00 -5.85
N VAL A 307 -24.42 -11.13 -4.92
CA VAL A 307 -23.02 -10.72 -4.70
C VAL A 307 -22.15 -11.94 -4.43
N MET A 308 -22.60 -12.85 -3.57
CA MET A 308 -21.86 -14.05 -3.24
C MET A 308 -21.65 -14.96 -4.44
N GLU A 309 -22.65 -15.16 -5.30
CA GLU A 309 -22.53 -15.95 -6.53
C GLU A 309 -21.51 -15.36 -7.51
N ARG A 310 -21.51 -14.04 -7.72
CA ARG A 310 -20.53 -13.33 -8.58
C ARG A 310 -19.11 -13.38 -7.99
N LEU A 311 -18.98 -13.32 -6.67
CA LEU A 311 -17.67 -13.47 -6.01
C LEU A 311 -17.14 -14.91 -6.13
N LYS A 312 -17.97 -15.97 -6.13
CA LYS A 312 -17.47 -17.35 -6.31
C LYS A 312 -16.84 -17.57 -7.68
N SER A 313 -17.45 -17.02 -8.73
CA SER A 313 -16.94 -17.15 -10.10
C SER A 313 -15.69 -16.29 -10.36
N SER A 314 -15.48 -15.26 -9.54
CA SER A 314 -14.39 -14.30 -9.70
C SER A 314 -13.18 -14.57 -8.80
N VAL A 315 -13.26 -15.45 -7.78
CA VAL A 315 -12.16 -15.70 -6.83
C VAL A 315 -11.41 -17.00 -7.16
N PRO A 316 -10.05 -17.02 -7.16
CA PRO A 316 -9.27 -18.13 -7.73
C PRO A 316 -9.26 -19.43 -6.92
N SER A 317 -9.51 -19.39 -5.61
CA SER A 317 -9.34 -20.57 -4.73
C SER A 317 -10.42 -20.71 -3.65
N HIS A 318 -10.76 -21.97 -3.36
CA HIS A 318 -11.73 -22.34 -2.30
C HIS A 318 -11.34 -21.83 -0.90
N LYS A 319 -10.05 -21.55 -0.66
CA LYS A 319 -9.57 -20.98 0.61
C LYS A 319 -9.89 -19.49 0.73
N THR A 320 -9.60 -18.71 -0.30
CA THR A 320 -9.90 -17.29 -0.36
C THR A 320 -11.43 -17.07 -0.39
N TYR A 321 -12.16 -17.93 -1.10
CA TYR A 321 -13.63 -17.93 -1.09
C TYR A 321 -14.22 -18.10 0.32
N LYS A 322 -13.70 -19.00 1.17
CA LYS A 322 -14.18 -19.14 2.55
C LYS A 322 -14.01 -17.87 3.38
N GLN A 323 -12.91 -17.15 3.19
CA GLN A 323 -12.65 -15.89 3.90
C GLN A 323 -13.59 -14.78 3.42
N VAL A 324 -13.80 -14.68 2.11
CA VAL A 324 -14.77 -13.76 1.49
C VAL A 324 -16.20 -14.07 1.93
N ALA A 325 -16.61 -15.34 1.94
CA ALA A 325 -17.94 -15.76 2.39
C ALA A 325 -18.20 -15.43 3.86
N LYS A 326 -17.18 -15.60 4.71
CA LYS A 326 -17.24 -15.21 6.11
C LYS A 326 -17.43 -13.69 6.25
N ALA A 327 -16.66 -12.90 5.50
CA ALA A 327 -16.74 -11.44 5.51
C ALA A 327 -18.15 -10.93 5.15
N VAL A 328 -18.77 -11.47 4.09
CA VAL A 328 -20.14 -11.11 3.70
C VAL A 328 -21.15 -11.44 4.80
N LYS A 329 -21.03 -12.62 5.41
CA LYS A 329 -21.99 -13.10 6.42
C LYS A 329 -21.96 -12.32 7.74
N GLU A 330 -20.79 -11.81 8.14
CA GLU A 330 -20.60 -11.19 9.46
C GLU A 330 -20.88 -9.68 9.50
N GLU A 331 -20.67 -8.94 8.42
CA GLU A 331 -20.67 -7.46 8.47
C GLU A 331 -21.75 -6.78 7.63
N HIS A 332 -22.52 -7.54 6.85
CA HIS A 332 -23.59 -6.99 6.02
C HIS A 332 -23.13 -5.82 5.12
N PRO A 333 -22.37 -6.11 4.05
CA PRO A 333 -21.64 -5.11 3.25
C PRO A 333 -22.53 -4.01 2.62
N ALA A 334 -23.85 -4.15 2.63
CA ALA A 334 -24.78 -3.16 2.11
C ALA A 334 -24.82 -1.82 2.88
N LYS A 335 -24.44 -1.75 4.16
CA LYS A 335 -24.55 -0.52 4.98
C LYS A 335 -23.20 0.17 5.19
N PHE A 336 -23.11 1.47 4.91
CA PHE A 336 -21.94 2.29 5.27
C PHE A 336 -22.11 2.96 6.64
N PRO A 337 -21.02 3.18 7.39
CA PRO A 337 -21.05 4.07 8.54
C PRO A 337 -21.32 5.52 8.11
N ILE A 338 -21.95 6.31 8.98
CA ILE A 338 -22.19 7.74 8.72
C ILE A 338 -20.82 8.46 8.66
N PRO A 339 -20.51 9.19 7.58
CA PRO A 339 -19.29 9.98 7.47
C PRO A 339 -19.21 11.09 8.53
N GLN A 340 -18.00 11.35 9.05
CA GLN A 340 -17.77 12.35 10.10
C GLN A 340 -18.27 13.74 9.71
N VAL A 341 -18.07 14.15 8.45
CA VAL A 341 -18.47 15.47 7.93
C VAL A 341 -19.98 15.74 8.00
N ILE A 342 -20.81 14.69 8.01
CA ILE A 342 -22.28 14.81 8.14
C ILE A 342 -22.82 14.27 9.46
N GLN A 343 -21.95 13.93 10.42
CA GLN A 343 -22.37 13.30 11.67
C GLN A 343 -23.14 14.25 12.58
N GLN A 344 -22.74 15.54 12.61
CA GLN A 344 -23.37 16.56 13.45
C GLN A 344 -24.35 17.43 12.65
N ASP A 345 -23.97 17.80 11.43
CA ASP A 345 -24.81 18.60 10.52
C ASP A 345 -24.82 17.95 9.12
N PRO A 346 -25.98 17.44 8.66
CA PRO A 346 -26.11 16.80 7.35
C PRO A 346 -25.79 17.68 6.13
N GLU A 347 -25.74 19.01 6.30
CA GLU A 347 -25.52 19.99 5.22
C GLU A 347 -24.19 20.75 5.36
N ALA A 348 -23.36 20.48 6.37
CA ALA A 348 -22.10 21.21 6.64
C ALA A 348 -21.17 21.30 5.42
N TRP A 349 -21.08 20.20 4.66
CA TRP A 349 -20.28 20.07 3.44
C TRP A 349 -20.64 21.09 2.34
N ARG A 350 -21.82 21.73 2.39
CA ARG A 350 -22.29 22.69 1.39
C ARG A 350 -21.74 24.10 1.57
N SER A 351 -21.25 24.42 2.76
CA SER A 351 -20.75 25.76 3.08
C SER A 351 -19.50 26.09 2.25
N ASP A 352 -19.23 27.37 2.05
CA ASP A 352 -18.00 27.82 1.38
C ASP A 352 -16.81 27.72 2.33
N GLU A 353 -17.07 27.88 3.63
CA GLU A 353 -16.14 27.70 4.73
C GLU A 353 -15.59 26.27 4.75
N GLU A 354 -16.45 25.25 4.74
CA GLU A 354 -15.99 23.84 4.77
C GLU A 354 -15.27 23.46 3.48
N PHE A 355 -15.79 23.88 2.33
CA PHE A 355 -15.17 23.66 1.03
C PHE A 355 -13.73 24.20 0.96
N ALA A 356 -13.48 25.39 1.51
CA ALA A 356 -12.13 25.95 1.57
C ALA A 356 -11.28 25.34 2.69
N ARG A 357 -11.88 25.00 3.85
CA ARG A 357 -11.19 24.37 4.99
C ARG A 357 -10.63 23.01 4.61
N GLU A 358 -11.37 22.20 3.85
CA GLU A 358 -10.93 20.88 3.42
C GLU A 358 -9.65 20.92 2.55
N MET A 359 -9.37 22.02 1.86
CA MET A 359 -8.13 22.20 1.11
C MET A 359 -6.88 22.32 2.01
N LEU A 360 -7.06 22.60 3.30
CA LEU A 360 -5.98 22.68 4.31
C LEU A 360 -6.03 21.54 5.33
N ALA A 361 -7.21 21.01 5.62
CA ALA A 361 -7.43 20.08 6.72
C ALA A 361 -8.50 19.01 6.39
N GLY A 362 -8.73 18.74 5.11
CA GLY A 362 -9.59 17.67 4.61
C GLY A 362 -8.77 16.50 4.07
N LEU A 363 -9.31 15.84 3.04
CA LEU A 363 -8.71 14.63 2.48
C LEU A 363 -7.44 14.90 1.65
N ASN A 364 -7.36 16.04 0.97
CA ASN A 364 -6.24 16.40 0.08
C ASN A 364 -5.58 17.75 0.44
N PRO A 365 -5.00 17.88 1.64
CA PRO A 365 -4.46 19.15 2.13
C PRO A 365 -3.12 19.56 1.50
N VAL A 366 -2.71 18.88 0.42
CA VAL A 366 -1.38 19.01 -0.21
C VAL A 366 -1.42 19.62 -1.61
N ALA A 367 -2.62 19.92 -2.15
CA ALA A 367 -2.76 20.42 -3.52
C ALA A 367 -2.81 21.96 -3.62
N ILE A 368 -3.34 22.65 -2.61
CA ILE A 368 -3.46 24.11 -2.60
C ILE A 368 -2.10 24.81 -2.53
N LYS A 369 -1.97 25.94 -3.24
CA LYS A 369 -0.73 26.72 -3.38
C LYS A 369 -1.02 28.21 -3.21
N ARG A 370 0.01 29.00 -2.88
CA ARG A 370 -0.05 30.46 -2.94
C ARG A 370 -0.14 30.89 -4.40
N LEU A 371 -1.05 31.80 -4.72
CA LEU A 371 -1.12 32.40 -6.04
C LEU A 371 0.12 33.29 -6.26
N GLN A 372 0.85 33.04 -7.35
CA GLN A 372 2.09 33.76 -7.68
C GLN A 372 1.83 34.95 -8.62
N THR A 373 0.93 34.77 -9.59
CA THR A 373 0.61 35.74 -10.62
C THR A 373 -0.89 35.83 -10.81
N PHE A 374 -1.40 37.04 -11.07
CA PHE A 374 -2.80 37.27 -11.39
C PHE A 374 -2.96 37.95 -12.76
N PRO A 375 -3.88 37.49 -13.62
CA PRO A 375 -4.62 36.24 -13.52
C PRO A 375 -3.69 35.01 -13.55
N PRO A 376 -4.15 33.83 -13.10
CA PRO A 376 -3.41 32.58 -13.28
C PRO A 376 -3.00 32.37 -14.74
N VAL A 377 -1.83 31.75 -14.96
CA VAL A 377 -1.30 31.46 -16.29
C VAL A 377 -0.95 29.98 -16.37
N SER A 378 -1.44 29.28 -17.40
CA SER A 378 -1.08 27.89 -17.64
C SER A 378 0.39 27.75 -18.07
N SER A 379 0.92 26.54 -17.95
CA SER A 379 2.25 26.15 -18.46
C SER A 379 2.45 26.45 -19.96
N GLY A 380 1.38 26.48 -20.76
CA GLY A 380 1.39 26.91 -22.16
C GLY A 380 1.38 28.43 -22.39
N GLY A 381 1.43 29.23 -21.32
CA GLY A 381 1.41 30.71 -21.39
C GLY A 381 0.01 31.32 -21.52
N LYS A 382 -1.04 30.52 -21.42
CA LYS A 382 -2.42 31.01 -21.56
C LYS A 382 -2.92 31.62 -20.27
N ARG A 383 -3.42 32.85 -20.35
CA ARG A 383 -3.99 33.57 -19.21
C ARG A 383 -5.42 33.07 -18.93
N SER A 384 -5.73 32.86 -17.66
CA SER A 384 -7.07 32.53 -17.17
C SER A 384 -8.08 33.62 -17.53
N SER A 385 -9.35 33.23 -17.65
CA SER A 385 -10.48 34.13 -17.92
C SER A 385 -10.96 34.87 -16.67
N ILE A 386 -10.37 34.60 -15.51
CA ILE A 386 -10.65 35.31 -14.27
C ILE A 386 -10.08 36.73 -14.38
N THR A 387 -10.95 37.74 -14.27
CA THR A 387 -10.56 39.16 -14.28
C THR A 387 -10.57 39.74 -12.87
N ALA A 388 -10.03 40.95 -12.73
CA ALA A 388 -10.02 41.66 -11.45
C ALA A 388 -11.44 41.96 -10.95
N GLU A 389 -12.32 42.33 -11.87
CA GLU A 389 -13.73 42.64 -11.65
C GLU A 389 -14.48 41.47 -11.03
N HIS A 390 -14.17 40.23 -11.43
CA HIS A 390 -14.81 39.03 -10.89
C HIS A 390 -14.60 38.88 -9.37
N ILE A 391 -13.41 39.22 -8.86
CA ILE A 391 -13.06 38.97 -7.46
C ILE A 391 -13.07 40.23 -6.59
N LYS A 392 -13.14 41.43 -7.18
CA LYS A 392 -13.05 42.70 -6.45
C LYS A 392 -14.00 42.79 -5.25
N SER A 393 -15.27 42.42 -5.44
CA SER A 393 -16.28 42.45 -4.35
C SER A 393 -16.06 41.37 -3.28
N GLN A 394 -15.23 40.36 -3.55
CA GLN A 394 -14.99 39.23 -2.65
C GLN A 394 -13.81 39.47 -1.69
N LEU A 395 -12.98 40.49 -1.94
CA LEU A 395 -11.77 40.80 -1.17
C LEU A 395 -11.99 41.82 -0.03
N GLY A 396 -13.23 42.31 0.13
CA GLY A 396 -13.53 43.39 1.08
C GLY A 396 -12.85 44.69 0.66
N ASP A 397 -12.18 45.35 1.61
CA ASP A 397 -11.54 46.66 1.39
C ASP A 397 -10.13 46.56 0.76
N VAL A 398 -9.69 45.37 0.33
CA VAL A 398 -8.33 45.13 -0.16
C VAL A 398 -8.33 44.95 -1.68
N THR A 399 -7.48 45.71 -2.37
CA THR A 399 -7.23 45.54 -3.82
C THR A 399 -6.50 44.23 -4.10
N ILE A 400 -6.57 43.70 -5.33
CA ILE A 400 -5.87 42.47 -5.71
C ILE A 400 -4.37 42.60 -5.55
N GLU A 401 -3.80 43.76 -5.91
CA GLU A 401 -2.38 44.05 -5.80
C GLU A 401 -1.92 43.95 -4.34
N MET A 402 -2.68 44.57 -3.43
CA MET A 402 -2.44 44.48 -1.99
C MET A 402 -2.64 43.05 -1.47
N ALA A 403 -3.66 42.32 -1.92
CA ALA A 403 -3.89 40.93 -1.52
C ALA A 403 -2.76 39.99 -1.98
N MET A 404 -2.23 40.19 -3.19
CA MET A 404 -1.05 39.50 -3.71
C MET A 404 0.20 39.85 -2.90
N HIS A 405 0.45 41.14 -2.65
CA HIS A 405 1.59 41.62 -1.86
C HIS A 405 1.56 41.08 -0.41
N GLN A 406 0.37 41.08 0.21
CA GLN A 406 0.14 40.52 1.54
C GLN A 406 0.08 38.99 1.56
N LYS A 407 0.26 38.31 0.41
CA LYS A 407 0.27 36.83 0.30
C LYS A 407 -1.03 36.18 0.79
N ARG A 408 -2.16 36.85 0.50
CA ARG A 408 -3.51 36.44 0.92
C ARG A 408 -4.32 35.74 -0.16
N LEU A 409 -3.77 35.57 -1.37
CA LEU A 409 -4.41 34.85 -2.47
C LEU A 409 -3.78 33.48 -2.67
N TYR A 410 -4.65 32.48 -2.82
CA TYR A 410 -4.32 31.07 -2.98
C TYR A 410 -5.06 30.49 -4.17
N ILE A 411 -4.58 29.36 -4.66
CA ILE A 411 -5.17 28.66 -5.79
C ILE A 411 -5.16 27.15 -5.55
N LEU A 412 -6.29 26.52 -5.86
CA LEU A 412 -6.36 25.09 -6.18
C LEU A 412 -6.48 24.98 -7.70
N ASP A 413 -5.42 24.49 -8.35
CA ASP A 413 -5.29 24.48 -9.81
C ASP A 413 -5.29 23.04 -10.34
N HIS A 414 -6.41 22.64 -10.94
CA HIS A 414 -6.58 21.35 -11.61
C HIS A 414 -6.64 21.48 -13.14
N HIS A 415 -6.13 22.58 -13.69
CA HIS A 415 -6.25 22.86 -15.10
C HIS A 415 -5.23 22.11 -15.96
N ASP A 416 -3.94 22.33 -15.68
CA ASP A 416 -2.87 22.01 -16.64
C ASP A 416 -2.69 20.52 -16.89
N TYR A 417 -2.76 19.69 -15.83
CA TYR A 417 -2.62 18.24 -15.99
C TYR A 417 -3.85 17.61 -16.65
N LEU A 418 -5.03 18.25 -16.50
CA LEU A 418 -6.30 17.68 -16.91
C LEU A 418 -6.68 18.08 -18.33
N MET A 419 -6.39 19.32 -18.73
CA MET A 419 -6.71 19.87 -20.06
C MET A 419 -6.34 18.93 -21.23
N PRO A 420 -5.15 18.28 -21.26
CA PRO A 420 -4.79 17.35 -22.33
C PRO A 420 -5.63 16.08 -22.40
N TYR A 421 -6.36 15.73 -21.32
CA TYR A 421 -7.16 14.51 -21.22
C TYR A 421 -8.66 14.74 -21.40
N LEU A 422 -9.15 15.97 -21.25
CA LEU A 422 -10.59 16.26 -21.19
C LEU A 422 -11.38 15.79 -22.42
N ARG A 423 -10.86 15.98 -23.65
CA ARG A 423 -11.54 15.49 -24.86
C ARG A 423 -11.78 13.98 -24.77
N ARG A 424 -10.74 13.22 -24.42
CA ARG A 424 -10.80 11.76 -24.32
C ARG A 424 -11.68 11.30 -23.16
N ILE A 425 -11.56 11.92 -21.98
CA ILE A 425 -12.36 11.60 -20.80
C ILE A 425 -13.85 11.84 -21.06
N ASN A 426 -14.23 12.97 -21.63
CA ASN A 426 -15.64 13.31 -21.82
C ASN A 426 -16.33 12.42 -22.87
N THR A 427 -15.59 11.78 -23.79
CA THR A 427 -16.14 10.73 -24.67
C THR A 427 -16.58 9.46 -23.94
N LEU A 428 -16.23 9.30 -22.66
CA LEU A 428 -16.68 8.18 -21.81
C LEU A 428 -18.10 8.38 -21.25
N GLY A 429 -18.81 9.44 -21.67
CA GLY A 429 -20.16 9.75 -21.18
C GLY A 429 -20.18 10.48 -19.83
N VAL A 430 -19.05 11.07 -19.43
CA VAL A 430 -18.93 11.95 -18.25
C VAL A 430 -18.75 13.40 -18.68
N CYS A 431 -19.04 14.35 -17.78
CA CYS A 431 -18.86 15.78 -18.03
C CYS A 431 -17.86 16.37 -17.03
N ILE A 432 -16.61 16.48 -17.47
CA ILE A 432 -15.49 16.97 -16.66
C ILE A 432 -14.94 18.25 -17.25
N TYR A 433 -14.60 19.18 -16.35
CA TYR A 433 -13.93 20.44 -16.64
C TYR A 433 -12.55 20.43 -15.99
N ALA A 434 -11.64 21.23 -16.55
CA ALA A 434 -10.42 21.67 -15.89
C ALA A 434 -10.79 22.85 -14.97
N SER A 435 -10.64 22.68 -13.66
CA SER A 435 -11.01 23.72 -12.71
C SER A 435 -9.82 24.54 -12.20
N ARG A 436 -10.04 25.84 -11.97
CA ARG A 436 -9.20 26.70 -11.14
C ARG A 436 -10.06 27.37 -10.08
N THR A 437 -9.67 27.26 -8.83
CA THR A 437 -10.36 27.91 -7.71
C THR A 437 -9.41 28.89 -7.05
N LEU A 438 -9.79 30.17 -6.98
CA LEU A 438 -9.05 31.15 -6.17
C LEU A 438 -9.67 31.27 -4.79
N LEU A 439 -8.81 31.38 -3.79
CA LEU A 439 -9.18 31.55 -2.40
C LEU A 439 -8.50 32.78 -1.80
N PHE A 440 -9.20 33.44 -0.89
CA PHE A 440 -8.71 34.59 -0.14
C PHE A 440 -8.60 34.26 1.35
N LEU A 441 -7.44 34.56 1.93
CA LEU A 441 -7.20 34.45 3.36
C LEU A 441 -7.76 35.68 4.08
N LYS A 442 -8.80 35.48 4.88
CA LYS A 442 -9.42 36.53 5.69
C LYS A 442 -8.54 36.92 6.88
N ALA A 443 -8.84 38.06 7.48
CA ALA A 443 -8.11 38.54 8.67
C ALA A 443 -8.31 37.63 9.90
N ASP A 444 -9.42 36.88 9.94
CA ASP A 444 -9.70 35.87 10.98
C ASP A 444 -8.89 34.55 10.80
N GLY A 445 -8.04 34.46 9.77
CA GLY A 445 -7.22 33.29 9.49
C GLY A 445 -7.90 32.19 8.67
N THR A 446 -9.17 32.34 8.31
CA THR A 446 -9.89 31.33 7.50
C THR A 446 -9.82 31.64 6.00
N LEU A 447 -9.84 30.59 5.18
CA LEU A 447 -9.90 30.71 3.72
C LEU A 447 -11.35 30.87 3.25
N LYS A 448 -11.55 31.73 2.25
CA LYS A 448 -12.82 31.92 1.55
C LYS A 448 -12.63 31.65 0.05
N PRO A 449 -13.42 30.78 -0.59
CA PRO A 449 -13.39 30.67 -2.04
C PRO A 449 -13.99 31.93 -2.66
N VAL A 450 -13.32 32.52 -3.65
CA VAL A 450 -13.73 33.82 -4.24
C VAL A 450 -14.15 33.71 -5.71
N VAL A 451 -13.70 32.69 -6.43
CA VAL A 451 -14.10 32.43 -7.82
C VAL A 451 -13.70 31.01 -8.22
N ILE A 452 -14.51 30.41 -9.12
CA ILE A 452 -14.19 29.16 -9.81
C ILE A 452 -14.24 29.39 -11.31
N GLU A 453 -13.17 29.04 -12.02
CA GLU A 453 -13.14 28.90 -13.47
C GLU A 453 -13.28 27.41 -13.84
N LEU A 454 -14.19 27.09 -14.76
CA LEU A 454 -14.34 25.78 -15.37
C LEU A 454 -14.05 25.88 -16.86
N SER A 455 -13.02 25.16 -17.31
CA SER A 455 -12.50 25.22 -18.67
C SER A 455 -12.66 23.90 -19.42
N LEU A 456 -12.95 24.00 -20.71
CA LEU A 456 -12.94 22.90 -21.67
C LEU A 456 -12.01 23.22 -22.84
N PRO A 457 -11.41 22.21 -23.48
CA PRO A 457 -10.78 22.40 -24.77
C PRO A 457 -11.84 22.77 -25.81
N SER A 458 -11.54 23.73 -26.69
CA SER A 458 -12.42 24.10 -27.82
C SER A 458 -12.42 23.03 -28.90
N ASP A 459 -13.48 22.99 -29.71
CA ASP A 459 -13.63 22.07 -30.85
C ASP A 459 -12.96 22.59 -32.15
N GLY A 460 -12.46 23.83 -32.17
CA GLY A 460 -11.82 24.44 -33.35
C GLY A 460 -10.34 24.07 -33.55
N GLU A 461 -9.76 24.46 -34.70
CA GLU A 461 -8.31 24.39 -34.92
C GLU A 461 -7.55 25.34 -33.98
N GLY A 462 -6.52 24.83 -33.28
CA GLY A 462 -5.67 25.56 -32.34
C GLY A 462 -5.97 25.29 -30.85
N ASP A 463 -5.12 25.80 -29.95
CA ASP A 463 -5.19 25.64 -28.48
C ASP A 463 -6.19 26.63 -27.82
N THR A 464 -7.39 26.74 -28.37
CA THR A 464 -8.45 27.58 -27.78
C THR A 464 -9.22 26.83 -26.68
N GLU A 465 -9.70 27.53 -25.66
CA GLU A 465 -10.47 26.95 -24.54
C GLU A 465 -11.79 27.69 -24.39
N LEU A 466 -12.82 26.97 -23.95
CA LEU A 466 -14.09 27.52 -23.54
C LEU A 466 -14.12 27.53 -22.01
N SER A 467 -14.02 28.72 -21.42
CA SER A 467 -14.00 28.90 -19.98
C SER A 467 -15.24 29.62 -19.49
N ARG A 468 -15.77 29.19 -18.34
CA ARG A 468 -16.86 29.85 -17.63
C ARG A 468 -16.40 30.19 -16.22
N VAL A 469 -16.74 31.39 -15.77
CA VAL A 469 -16.39 31.89 -14.44
C VAL A 469 -17.63 31.94 -13.57
N PHE A 470 -17.55 31.37 -12.37
CA PHE A 470 -18.62 31.31 -11.38
C PHE A 470 -18.20 32.04 -10.12
N LEU A 471 -19.11 32.84 -9.57
CA LEU A 471 -18.91 33.63 -8.37
C LEU A 471 -19.71 33.07 -7.18
N PRO A 472 -19.26 33.27 -5.94
CA PRO A 472 -20.01 32.88 -4.75
C PRO A 472 -21.41 33.50 -4.73
N ALA A 473 -22.43 32.66 -4.55
CA ALA A 473 -23.82 33.05 -4.40
C ALA A 473 -24.56 32.05 -3.50
N THR A 474 -25.54 32.54 -2.72
CA THR A 474 -26.32 31.74 -1.76
C THR A 474 -27.77 31.51 -2.17
N HIS A 475 -28.26 32.23 -3.18
CA HIS A 475 -29.68 32.24 -3.55
C HIS A 475 -29.90 32.11 -5.05
N GLY A 476 -31.09 31.63 -5.42
CA GLY A 476 -31.55 31.53 -6.80
C GLY A 476 -30.67 30.63 -7.68
N THR A 477 -30.77 30.85 -8.99
CA THR A 477 -30.01 30.10 -10.00
C THR A 477 -28.51 30.21 -9.79
N GLU A 478 -28.00 31.39 -9.45
CA GLU A 478 -26.56 31.60 -9.21
C GLU A 478 -26.05 30.78 -8.02
N GLY A 479 -26.83 30.68 -6.93
CA GLY A 479 -26.45 29.82 -5.81
C GLY A 479 -26.39 28.34 -6.17
N HIS A 480 -27.29 27.86 -7.02
CA HIS A 480 -27.23 26.49 -7.53
C HIS A 480 -26.05 26.28 -8.48
N LEU A 481 -25.77 27.22 -9.37
CA LEU A 481 -24.61 27.17 -10.27
C LEU A 481 -23.28 27.18 -9.50
N TRP A 482 -23.19 27.98 -8.44
CA TRP A 482 -22.03 28.00 -7.55
C TRP A 482 -21.80 26.64 -6.88
N GLN A 483 -22.85 26.02 -6.36
CA GLN A 483 -22.73 24.67 -5.77
C GLN A 483 -22.31 23.61 -6.80
N LEU A 484 -22.82 23.69 -8.03
CA LEU A 484 -22.37 22.82 -9.13
C LEU A 484 -20.90 23.07 -9.51
N ALA A 485 -20.46 24.32 -9.52
CA ALA A 485 -19.06 24.66 -9.77
C ALA A 485 -18.15 24.07 -8.69
N LYS A 486 -18.52 24.18 -7.41
CA LYS A 486 -17.81 23.52 -6.30
C LYS A 486 -17.80 22.00 -6.46
N ALA A 487 -18.90 21.39 -6.87
CA ALA A 487 -18.96 19.94 -7.12
C ALA A 487 -17.96 19.52 -8.21
N HIS A 488 -17.83 20.27 -9.32
CA HIS A 488 -16.83 19.99 -10.35
C HIS A 488 -15.38 20.10 -9.82
N VAL A 489 -15.10 21.11 -8.99
CA VAL A 489 -13.80 21.23 -8.31
C VAL A 489 -13.54 20.02 -7.42
N SER A 490 -14.51 19.61 -6.58
CA SER A 490 -14.40 18.44 -5.71
C SER A 490 -14.21 17.14 -6.50
N VAL A 491 -14.80 17.00 -7.69
CA VAL A 491 -14.58 15.86 -8.60
C VAL A 491 -13.15 15.83 -9.12
N ASN A 492 -12.61 16.97 -9.58
CA ASN A 492 -11.21 17.07 -10.00
C ASN A 492 -10.28 16.72 -8.83
N ASP A 493 -10.49 17.34 -7.67
CA ASP A 493 -9.65 17.17 -6.49
C ASP A 493 -9.71 15.74 -5.94
N SER A 494 -10.87 15.10 -5.95
CA SER A 494 -11.01 13.69 -5.56
C SER A 494 -10.22 12.77 -6.48
N GLY A 495 -10.28 12.99 -7.80
CA GLY A 495 -9.50 12.21 -8.76
C GLY A 495 -8.00 12.44 -8.63
N TYR A 496 -7.58 13.70 -8.45
CA TYR A 496 -6.18 14.03 -8.18
C TYR A 496 -5.69 13.41 -6.87
N HIS A 497 -6.46 13.55 -5.80
CA HIS A 497 -6.15 12.96 -4.50
C HIS A 497 -5.93 11.45 -4.61
N GLN A 498 -6.92 10.70 -5.11
CA GLN A 498 -6.85 9.24 -5.09
C GLN A 498 -5.72 8.72 -5.97
N LEU A 499 -5.54 9.30 -7.16
CA LEU A 499 -4.60 8.81 -8.14
C LEU A 499 -3.17 9.33 -7.92
N ILE A 500 -3.02 10.58 -7.46
CA ILE A 500 -1.75 11.30 -7.41
C ILE A 500 -1.26 11.42 -5.97
N SER A 501 -1.93 12.23 -5.13
CA SER A 501 -1.50 12.48 -3.75
C SER A 501 -1.42 11.17 -2.94
N HIS A 502 -2.39 10.29 -3.12
CA HIS A 502 -2.50 9.01 -2.43
C HIS A 502 -1.76 7.91 -3.18
N TRP A 503 -2.27 7.43 -4.32
CA TRP A 503 -1.66 6.29 -5.00
C TRP A 503 -0.22 6.55 -5.48
N LEU A 504 0.01 7.58 -6.30
CA LEU A 504 1.32 7.78 -6.92
C LEU A 504 2.40 8.17 -5.89
N PHE A 505 2.14 9.19 -5.08
CA PHE A 505 3.15 9.79 -4.19
C PHE A 505 3.38 9.01 -2.90
N THR A 506 2.49 8.07 -2.53
CA THR A 506 2.72 7.15 -1.40
C THR A 506 2.91 5.71 -1.88
N HIS A 507 1.85 5.04 -2.33
CA HIS A 507 1.86 3.62 -2.67
C HIS A 507 2.91 3.27 -3.74
N ALA A 508 2.81 3.87 -4.92
CA ALA A 508 3.67 3.52 -6.06
C ALA A 508 5.11 4.03 -5.85
N ALA A 509 5.30 5.23 -5.31
CA ALA A 509 6.63 5.80 -5.06
C ALA A 509 7.41 5.07 -3.96
N VAL A 510 6.73 4.51 -2.95
CA VAL A 510 7.40 3.82 -1.82
C VAL A 510 7.84 2.40 -2.18
N GLU A 511 7.08 1.65 -2.98
CA GLU A 511 7.36 0.24 -3.29
C GLU A 511 8.80 -0.03 -3.82
N PRO A 512 9.39 0.79 -4.72
CA PRO A 512 10.78 0.66 -5.12
C PRO A 512 11.79 0.68 -3.95
N PHE A 513 11.56 1.49 -2.93
CA PHE A 513 12.46 1.56 -1.76
C PHE A 513 12.37 0.30 -0.90
N ILE A 514 11.19 -0.31 -0.81
CA ILE A 514 11.01 -1.59 -0.12
C ILE A 514 11.82 -2.67 -0.84
N ILE A 515 11.62 -2.79 -2.15
CA ILE A 515 12.33 -3.77 -2.98
C ILE A 515 13.84 -3.55 -2.88
N ALA A 516 14.32 -2.30 -2.98
CA ALA A 516 15.74 -1.97 -2.84
C ALA A 516 16.31 -2.35 -1.47
N THR A 517 15.58 -2.04 -0.40
CA THR A 517 15.99 -2.34 0.98
C THR A 517 16.14 -3.84 1.18
N ARG A 518 15.16 -4.63 0.76
CA ARG A 518 15.20 -6.10 0.89
C ARG A 518 16.29 -6.73 0.02
N ARG A 519 16.60 -6.14 -1.14
CA ARG A 519 17.63 -6.64 -2.08
C ARG A 519 19.07 -6.31 -1.70
N GLN A 520 19.30 -5.20 -0.99
CA GLN A 520 20.64 -4.63 -0.83
C GLN A 520 21.08 -4.46 0.63
N LEU A 521 20.14 -4.37 1.57
CA LEU A 521 20.45 -4.21 2.99
C LEU A 521 20.10 -5.50 3.72
N SER A 522 21.11 -6.19 4.24
CA SER A 522 20.93 -7.38 5.08
C SER A 522 20.04 -7.03 6.29
N ALA A 523 19.33 -8.02 6.85
CA ALA A 523 18.58 -7.86 8.10
C ALA A 523 19.46 -7.38 9.28
N MET A 524 20.79 -7.58 9.21
CA MET A 524 21.74 -7.02 10.18
C MET A 524 22.04 -5.53 9.96
N HIS A 525 21.71 -4.96 8.80
CA HIS A 525 22.06 -3.58 8.49
C HIS A 525 21.21 -2.60 9.31
N PRO A 526 21.81 -1.57 9.96
CA PRO A 526 21.06 -0.65 10.81
C PRO A 526 19.95 0.09 10.05
N ILE A 527 20.20 0.51 8.81
CA ILE A 527 19.19 1.15 7.95
C ILE A 527 18.06 0.19 7.54
N HIS A 528 18.32 -1.12 7.41
CA HIS A 528 17.25 -2.09 7.17
C HIS A 528 16.27 -2.07 8.35
N LYS A 529 16.80 -2.15 9.57
CA LYS A 529 15.99 -2.15 10.80
C LYS A 529 15.28 -0.83 11.02
N LEU A 530 15.89 0.29 10.64
CA LEU A 530 15.27 1.61 10.71
C LEU A 530 14.07 1.71 9.77
N LEU A 531 14.19 1.22 8.53
CA LEU A 531 13.16 1.38 7.50
C LEU A 531 12.05 0.32 7.57
N GLU A 532 12.36 -0.89 8.03
CA GLU A 532 11.44 -2.03 8.02
C GLU A 532 10.04 -1.74 8.60
N PRO A 533 9.89 -1.06 9.76
CA PRO A 533 8.57 -0.75 10.30
C PRO A 533 7.72 0.14 9.38
N HIS A 534 8.36 0.99 8.57
CA HIS A 534 7.70 1.95 7.67
C HIS A 534 7.24 1.32 6.34
N PHE A 535 7.68 0.11 6.04
CA PHE A 535 7.33 -0.61 4.79
C PHE A 535 6.24 -1.66 4.97
N LYS A 536 5.85 -1.89 6.23
CA LYS A 536 4.88 -2.92 6.59
C LYS A 536 3.60 -2.77 5.76
N ASP A 537 3.12 -3.90 5.25
CA ASP A 537 1.84 -4.03 4.55
C ASP A 537 1.77 -3.34 3.16
N THR A 538 2.70 -2.45 2.79
CA THR A 538 2.66 -1.67 1.53
C THR A 538 2.68 -2.53 0.26
N MET A 539 3.59 -3.51 0.15
CA MET A 539 3.69 -4.29 -1.09
C MET A 539 2.45 -5.19 -1.31
N GLN A 540 1.86 -5.72 -0.23
CA GLN A 540 0.64 -6.51 -0.30
C GLN A 540 -0.56 -5.65 -0.72
N ILE A 541 -0.74 -4.47 -0.11
CA ILE A 541 -1.86 -3.58 -0.50
C ILE A 541 -1.70 -3.10 -1.95
N ASN A 542 -0.47 -2.76 -2.39
CA ASN A 542 -0.22 -2.37 -3.78
C ASN A 542 -0.55 -3.50 -4.75
N THR A 543 -0.23 -4.73 -4.38
CA THR A 543 -0.56 -5.91 -5.17
C THR A 543 -2.07 -6.11 -5.30
N LEU A 544 -2.83 -5.92 -4.21
CA LEU A 544 -4.28 -5.93 -4.26
C LEU A 544 -4.83 -4.77 -5.08
N ALA A 545 -4.29 -3.56 -4.93
CA ALA A 545 -4.68 -2.39 -5.72
C ALA A 545 -4.51 -2.63 -7.23
N ARG A 546 -3.38 -3.22 -7.66
CA ARG A 546 -3.22 -3.64 -9.06
C ARG A 546 -4.27 -4.67 -9.48
N SER A 547 -4.70 -5.56 -8.59
CA SER A 547 -5.67 -6.60 -8.93
C SER A 547 -7.12 -6.14 -9.04
N ILE A 548 -7.59 -5.26 -8.15
CA ILE A 548 -9.02 -4.95 -8.00
C ILE A 548 -9.36 -3.48 -8.18
N LEU A 549 -8.39 -2.58 -7.99
CA LEU A 549 -8.61 -1.14 -7.98
C LEU A 549 -8.21 -0.51 -9.31
N LEU A 550 -6.96 -0.71 -9.74
CA LEU A 550 -6.32 0.00 -10.85
C LEU A 550 -6.34 -0.74 -12.19
N ASN A 551 -6.70 -2.01 -12.18
CA ASN A 551 -6.77 -2.79 -13.40
C ASN A 551 -7.86 -2.28 -14.35
N ALA A 552 -7.74 -2.66 -15.61
CA ALA A 552 -8.79 -2.44 -16.59
C ALA A 552 -10.14 -2.97 -16.07
N GLY A 553 -11.14 -2.09 -16.02
CA GLY A 553 -12.48 -2.38 -15.49
C GLY A 553 -12.52 -2.60 -13.97
N GLY A 554 -11.48 -2.22 -13.23
CA GLY A 554 -11.42 -2.22 -11.77
C GLY A 554 -12.22 -1.09 -11.12
N ILE A 555 -12.18 -1.01 -9.78
CA ILE A 555 -12.99 -0.05 -9.01
C ILE A 555 -12.72 1.40 -9.40
N LEU A 556 -11.44 1.79 -9.59
CA LEU A 556 -11.08 3.17 -9.88
C LEU A 556 -11.62 3.61 -11.24
N GLU A 557 -11.44 2.78 -12.28
CA GLU A 557 -11.89 3.13 -13.63
C GLU A 557 -13.42 3.21 -13.75
N ARG A 558 -14.16 2.52 -12.87
CA ARG A 558 -15.63 2.50 -12.87
C ARG A 558 -16.25 3.62 -12.04
N THR A 559 -15.55 4.12 -11.03
CA THR A 559 -16.11 5.08 -10.06
C THR A 559 -15.54 6.48 -10.17
N MET A 560 -14.41 6.65 -10.85
CA MET A 560 -13.73 7.94 -10.95
C MET A 560 -13.64 8.44 -12.38
N TYR A 561 -13.69 9.76 -12.53
CA TYR A 561 -13.73 10.42 -13.83
C TYR A 561 -12.56 10.08 -14.78
N PRO A 562 -11.31 9.80 -14.33
CA PRO A 562 -10.24 9.51 -15.29
C PRO A 562 -10.49 8.22 -16.08
N GLY A 563 -11.33 7.33 -15.57
CA GLY A 563 -11.67 6.07 -16.22
C GLY A 563 -10.42 5.30 -16.65
N LYS A 564 -10.43 4.79 -17.88
CA LYS A 564 -9.30 4.06 -18.49
C LYS A 564 -8.01 4.88 -18.67
N TYR A 565 -8.05 6.20 -18.52
CA TYR A 565 -6.89 7.09 -18.64
C TYR A 565 -6.19 7.37 -17.31
N ALA A 566 -6.69 6.83 -16.19
CA ALA A 566 -6.17 7.11 -14.86
C ALA A 566 -4.66 6.87 -14.73
N VAL A 567 -4.21 5.66 -15.04
CA VAL A 567 -2.79 5.29 -14.83
C VAL A 567 -1.88 6.04 -15.80
N GLU A 568 -2.32 6.27 -17.04
CA GLU A 568 -1.62 7.10 -18.03
C GLU A 568 -1.43 8.55 -17.51
N MET A 569 -2.49 9.15 -16.99
CA MET A 569 -2.45 10.50 -16.40
C MET A 569 -1.51 10.57 -15.20
N SER A 570 -1.52 9.55 -14.33
CA SER A 570 -0.58 9.48 -13.21
C SER A 570 0.87 9.33 -13.69
N SER A 571 1.10 8.65 -14.81
CA SER A 571 2.43 8.50 -15.41
C SER A 571 2.95 9.80 -16.00
N ALA A 572 2.09 10.60 -16.64
CA ALA A 572 2.46 11.93 -17.11
C ALA A 572 2.92 12.82 -15.94
N ILE A 573 2.14 12.86 -14.84
CA ILE A 573 2.47 13.65 -13.65
C ILE A 573 3.76 13.16 -12.98
N TYR A 574 4.02 11.84 -12.98
CA TYR A 574 5.26 11.30 -12.44
C TYR A 574 6.53 11.80 -13.17
N GLY A 575 6.43 12.23 -14.44
CA GLY A 575 7.55 12.81 -15.18
C GLY A 575 8.18 14.02 -14.46
N ASP A 576 7.36 14.78 -13.74
CA ASP A 576 7.80 15.97 -13.00
C ASP A 576 8.00 15.71 -11.50
N TRP A 577 7.78 14.48 -11.03
CA TRP A 577 7.98 14.14 -9.63
C TRP A 577 9.47 14.21 -9.25
N ARG A 578 9.75 14.77 -8.07
CA ARG A 578 11.12 14.89 -7.53
C ARG A 578 11.13 14.43 -6.07
N PHE A 579 11.99 13.46 -5.77
CA PHE A 579 12.12 12.89 -4.42
C PHE A 579 12.46 13.95 -3.35
N THR A 580 13.37 14.88 -3.66
CA THR A 580 13.81 15.92 -2.72
C THR A 580 12.72 16.93 -2.37
N GLU A 581 11.68 17.05 -3.20
CA GLU A 581 10.55 17.93 -2.94
C GLU A 581 9.48 17.28 -2.05
N GLN A 582 9.58 15.96 -1.77
CA GLN A 582 8.56 15.25 -0.99
C GLN A 582 8.71 15.46 0.52
N SER A 583 9.85 15.98 0.98
CA SER A 583 9.97 16.37 2.37
C SER A 583 9.02 17.53 2.64
N LEU A 584 8.25 17.45 3.73
CA LEU A 584 7.27 18.46 4.10
C LEU A 584 7.80 19.91 4.03
N PRO A 585 9.02 20.24 4.52
CA PRO A 585 9.53 21.61 4.40
C PRO A 585 9.70 22.07 2.95
N ASN A 586 10.28 21.23 2.08
CA ASN A 586 10.50 21.58 0.67
C ASN A 586 9.19 21.64 -0.11
N ASP A 587 8.23 20.76 0.17
CA ASP A 587 6.89 20.81 -0.40
C ASP A 587 6.18 22.14 -0.04
N LEU A 588 6.19 22.50 1.25
CA LEU A 588 5.60 23.77 1.70
C LEU A 588 6.30 24.98 1.09
N LEU A 589 7.62 24.99 0.99
CA LEU A 589 8.37 26.07 0.33
C LEU A 589 8.01 26.18 -1.16
N LYS A 590 7.84 25.04 -1.85
CA LYS A 590 7.43 24.99 -3.26
C LYS A 590 6.01 25.51 -3.45
N ARG A 591 5.07 25.15 -2.57
CA ARG A 591 3.66 25.57 -2.67
C ARG A 591 3.42 26.98 -2.16
N TYR A 592 4.25 27.46 -1.23
CA TYR A 592 4.08 28.75 -0.56
C TYR A 592 5.38 29.54 -0.43
N PRO A 593 6.02 29.90 -1.57
CA PRO A 593 7.27 30.64 -1.53
C PRO A 593 7.09 31.96 -0.78
N ASP A 594 8.05 32.24 0.11
CA ASP A 594 8.12 33.40 1.00
C ASP A 594 6.98 33.52 2.04
N HIS A 595 6.24 32.44 2.34
CA HIS A 595 5.14 32.46 3.31
C HIS A 595 5.07 31.24 4.25
N PHE A 596 6.21 30.56 4.43
CA PHE A 596 6.32 29.28 5.14
C PHE A 596 5.78 29.31 6.58
N SER A 597 6.11 30.34 7.37
CA SER A 597 5.80 30.38 8.81
C SER A 597 4.32 30.48 9.13
N LEU A 598 3.55 31.29 8.38
CA LEU A 598 2.12 31.49 8.61
C LEU A 598 1.31 30.24 8.26
N ILE A 599 1.67 29.56 7.16
CA ILE A 599 0.93 28.38 6.70
C ILE A 599 1.30 27.14 7.50
N PHE A 600 2.55 27.02 7.94
CA PHE A 600 2.91 26.03 8.94
C PHE A 600 2.01 26.16 10.17
N HIS A 601 1.76 27.39 10.65
CA HIS A 601 0.79 27.61 11.74
C HIS A 601 -0.65 27.25 11.36
N LEU A 602 -1.15 27.63 10.18
CA LEU A 602 -2.53 27.36 9.75
C LEU A 602 -2.82 25.86 9.54
N ILE A 603 -1.84 25.10 9.03
CA ILE A 603 -1.98 23.65 8.82
C ILE A 603 -1.82 22.88 10.14
N PHE A 604 -0.91 23.30 11.02
CA PHE A 604 -0.51 22.52 12.21
C PHE A 604 -1.10 22.99 13.55
N LEU A 605 -1.75 24.14 13.68
CA LEU A 605 -2.54 24.46 14.88
C LEU A 605 -3.99 23.96 14.77
N GLY A 606 -4.50 23.72 13.56
CA GLY A 606 -5.80 23.07 13.33
C GLY A 606 -5.76 21.56 13.62
N GLN A 607 -4.58 20.94 13.55
CA GLN A 607 -4.32 19.61 14.07
C GLN A 607 -3.63 19.78 15.42
N GLN A 608 -4.28 19.51 16.55
CA GLN A 608 -3.60 19.41 17.84
C GLN A 608 -2.44 18.40 17.72
N MET A 609 -1.22 18.86 17.43
CA MET A 609 -0.03 18.04 17.50
C MET A 609 0.55 18.19 18.91
N THR A 610 0.06 17.33 19.81
CA THR A 610 0.94 16.67 20.77
C THR A 610 1.97 15.88 19.96
N ILE A 611 3.19 16.43 19.88
CA ILE A 611 4.41 15.61 19.70
C ILE A 611 4.74 14.99 21.05
#